data_AF-A0A7C4U3P2-F1
#
_entry.id   AF-A0A7C4U3P2-F1
#
_cell.length_a   1.000
_cell.length_b   1.000
_cell.length_c   1.000
_cell.angle_alpha   90.00
_cell.angle_beta   90.00
_cell.angle_gamma   90.00
#
_symmetry.space_group_name_H-M   'P 1'
#
loop_
_entity.id
_entity.type
_entity.pdbx_description
1 polymer ?
#
loop_
_entity_poly.entity_id
_entity_poly.type
_entity_poly.pdbx_seq_one_letter_code
_entity_poly.pdbx_strand_id
1 'polypeptide(L)'
;MTNPIFEMKMGKVRVTPQGMAVREVKAIYSRDPDKDKAWFHKVITYVFMAYSKDSPYFDMLPGERKSMVSKEIFGSVNEFKQLEKDKDVELLIGKICQIQLTAKERLLQGVSEKIEEYLDFLKDTKISKSNHEDVAATIKNSNELLKLRDTIEKQVLEQKKSMQVGGGESKLFEG
;
A
#
# COMPACT_ATOMS: atom_id res chain seq x y z
N MET A 1 -6.96 11.27 16.26
CA MET A 1 -5.65 10.99 15.63
C MET A 1 -5.26 9.57 15.99
N THR A 2 -5.18 8.66 15.02
CA THR A 2 -4.60 7.34 15.22
C THR A 2 -3.09 7.50 15.35
N ASN A 3 -2.50 6.96 16.43
CA ASN A 3 -1.05 6.98 16.60
C ASN A 3 -0.41 6.08 15.52
N PRO A 4 0.62 6.56 14.80
CA PRO A 4 1.21 5.79 13.72
C PRO A 4 2.01 4.59 14.27
N ILE A 5 2.02 3.47 13.55
CA ILE A 5 2.79 2.28 13.91
C ILE A 5 4.29 2.52 13.66
N PHE A 6 4.61 3.26 12.60
CA PHE A 6 5.96 3.57 12.17
C PHE A 6 6.14 5.07 12.01
N GLU A 7 7.37 5.54 12.16
CA GLU A 7 7.75 6.93 11.94
C GLU A 7 9.10 6.99 11.22
N MET A 8 9.31 8.03 10.42
CA MET A 8 10.62 8.32 9.85
C MET A 8 11.35 9.34 10.71
N LYS A 9 12.49 8.95 11.28
CA LYS A 9 13.37 9.84 12.07
C LYS A 9 14.79 9.76 11.55
N MET A 10 15.35 10.91 11.15
CA MET A 10 16.70 11.03 10.60
C MET A 10 16.93 10.08 9.40
N GLY A 11 15.95 10.01 8.49
CA GLY A 11 16.00 9.14 7.31
C GLY A 11 15.89 7.64 7.60
N LYS A 12 15.60 7.24 8.84
CA LYS A 12 15.42 5.83 9.23
C LYS A 12 14.00 5.58 9.70
N VAL A 13 13.42 4.48 9.24
CA VAL A 13 12.13 3.99 9.74
C VAL A 13 12.31 3.42 11.13
N ARG A 14 11.49 3.86 12.07
CA ARG A 14 11.44 3.37 13.45
C ARG A 14 10.03 2.93 13.78
N VAL A 15 9.92 1.94 14.65
CA VAL A 15 8.63 1.58 15.24
C VAL A 15 8.36 2.49 16.42
N THR A 16 7.15 3.06 16.47
CA THR A 16 6.72 3.84 17.62
C THR A 16 6.47 2.93 18.83
N PRO A 17 6.41 3.47 20.06
CA PRO A 17 6.01 2.68 21.24
C PRO A 17 4.67 1.97 21.06
N GLN A 18 3.71 2.62 20.39
CA GLN A 18 2.39 2.07 20.08
C GLN A 18 2.49 0.98 19.00
N GLY A 19 3.33 1.18 17.98
CA GLY A 19 3.61 0.16 16.97
C GLY A 19 4.23 -1.10 17.58
N MET A 20 5.12 -0.95 18.56
CA MET A 20 5.68 -2.08 19.31
C MET A 20 4.65 -2.80 20.17
N ALA A 21 3.49 -2.20 20.47
CA ALA A 21 2.39 -2.88 21.15
C ALA A 21 1.58 -3.79 20.19
N VAL A 22 1.70 -3.59 18.87
CA VAL A 22 1.01 -4.41 17.86
C VAL A 22 1.61 -5.82 17.82
N ARG A 23 0.75 -6.83 17.92
CA ARG A 23 1.15 -8.25 18.01
C ARG A 23 2.00 -8.67 16.82
N GLU A 24 1.60 -8.28 15.62
CA GLU A 24 2.26 -8.63 14.37
C GLU A 24 3.69 -8.04 14.31
N VAL A 25 3.88 -6.81 14.81
CA VAL A 25 5.22 -6.20 14.90
C VAL A 25 6.10 -6.95 15.90
N LYS A 26 5.55 -7.30 17.08
CA LYS A 26 6.29 -8.08 18.09
C LYS A 26 6.72 -9.44 17.56
N ALA A 27 5.86 -10.12 16.80
CA ALA A 27 6.17 -11.43 16.22
C ALA A 27 7.41 -11.37 15.32
N ILE A 28 7.45 -10.39 14.40
CA ILE A 28 8.59 -10.19 13.49
C ILE A 28 9.85 -9.80 14.29
N TYR A 29 9.73 -8.92 15.28
CA TYR A 29 10.85 -8.50 16.14
C TYR A 29 11.47 -9.65 16.95
N SER A 30 10.62 -10.49 17.54
CA SER A 30 11.05 -11.62 18.37
C SER A 30 11.67 -12.74 17.55
N ARG A 31 11.26 -12.90 16.28
CA ARG A 31 11.78 -13.93 15.38
C ARG A 31 13.16 -13.63 14.82
N ASP A 32 13.55 -12.36 14.76
CA ASP A 32 14.90 -11.97 14.34
C ASP A 32 15.93 -12.34 15.42
N PRO A 33 16.82 -13.33 15.21
CA PRO A 33 17.79 -13.72 16.23
C PRO A 33 18.94 -12.71 16.36
N ASP A 34 19.09 -11.80 15.38
CA ASP A 34 20.16 -10.83 15.36
C ASP A 34 20.01 -9.83 16.52
N LYS A 35 21.12 -9.52 17.19
CA LYS A 35 21.13 -8.60 18.33
C LYS A 35 20.72 -7.19 17.90
N ASP A 36 21.15 -6.77 16.71
CA ASP A 36 20.85 -5.47 16.14
C ASP A 36 19.55 -5.47 15.33
N LYS A 37 18.86 -6.62 15.26
CA LYS A 37 17.56 -6.79 14.61
C LYS A 37 17.59 -6.36 13.15
N ALA A 38 18.68 -6.67 12.45
CA ALA A 38 18.93 -6.21 11.09
C ALA A 38 17.84 -6.63 10.09
N TRP A 39 17.33 -7.87 10.20
CA TRP A 39 16.28 -8.35 9.30
C TRP A 39 14.95 -7.66 9.62
N PHE A 40 14.57 -7.56 10.89
CA PHE A 40 13.40 -6.83 11.33
C PHE A 40 13.41 -5.38 10.84
N HIS A 41 14.56 -4.70 10.94
CA HIS A 41 14.70 -3.32 10.45
C HIS A 41 14.49 -3.21 8.94
N LYS A 42 14.98 -4.16 8.14
CA LYS A 42 14.68 -4.22 6.70
C LYS A 42 13.19 -4.44 6.45
N VAL A 43 12.55 -5.34 7.19
CA VAL A 43 11.11 -5.63 7.04
C VAL A 43 10.26 -4.40 7.37
N ILE A 44 10.45 -3.76 8.52
CA ILE A 44 9.63 -2.58 8.86
C ILE A 44 9.90 -1.41 7.90
N THR A 45 11.13 -1.27 7.41
CA THR A 45 11.46 -0.24 6.41
C THR A 45 10.73 -0.53 5.10
N TYR A 46 10.74 -1.79 4.66
CA TYR A 46 10.00 -2.23 3.48
C TYR A 46 8.51 -1.96 3.65
N VAL A 47 7.91 -2.42 4.74
CA VAL A 47 6.48 -2.26 4.99
C VAL A 47 6.09 -0.78 5.07
N PHE A 48 6.89 0.05 5.74
CA PHE A 48 6.66 1.48 5.76
C PHE A 48 6.71 2.09 4.35
N MET A 49 7.80 1.89 3.63
CA MET A 49 8.00 2.53 2.31
C MET A 49 7.02 2.00 1.25
N ALA A 50 6.64 0.72 1.31
CA ALA A 50 5.78 0.09 0.32
C ALA A 50 4.28 0.17 0.65
N TYR A 51 3.90 0.41 1.91
CA TYR A 51 2.49 0.38 2.31
C TYR A 51 2.02 1.57 3.11
N SER A 52 2.88 2.30 3.82
CA SER A 52 2.42 3.41 4.66
C SER A 52 1.95 4.60 3.82
N LYS A 53 0.84 5.22 4.21
CA LYS A 53 0.37 6.51 3.68
C LYS A 53 1.39 7.64 3.83
N ASP A 54 2.24 7.54 4.84
CA ASP A 54 3.29 8.52 5.13
C ASP A 54 4.58 8.23 4.31
N SER A 55 4.56 7.21 3.45
CA SER A 55 5.67 6.89 2.56
C SER A 55 5.80 7.95 1.46
N PRO A 56 7.03 8.37 1.11
CA PRO A 56 7.27 9.23 -0.05
C PRO A 56 6.88 8.56 -1.38
N TYR A 57 6.72 7.24 -1.41
CA TYR A 57 6.34 6.49 -2.60
C TYR A 57 4.85 6.19 -2.67
N PHE A 58 4.03 6.63 -1.71
CA PHE A 58 2.64 6.16 -1.59
C PHE A 58 1.77 6.44 -2.83
N ASP A 59 2.06 7.51 -3.58
CA ASP A 59 1.31 7.87 -4.79
C ASP A 59 1.72 7.05 -6.03
N MET A 60 2.78 6.24 -5.93
CA MET A 60 3.17 5.32 -7.01
C MET A 60 2.23 4.12 -7.11
N LEU A 61 2.18 3.55 -8.31
CA LEU A 61 1.58 2.25 -8.59
C LEU A 61 2.10 1.17 -7.61
N PRO A 62 1.22 0.46 -6.86
CA PRO A 62 1.59 -0.53 -5.87
C PRO A 62 2.72 -1.50 -6.26
N GLY A 63 2.68 -2.13 -7.43
CA GLY A 63 3.69 -3.10 -7.86
C GLY A 63 5.03 -2.44 -8.20
N GLU A 64 5.01 -1.30 -8.89
CA GLU A 64 6.21 -0.50 -9.17
C GLU A 64 6.88 -0.04 -7.88
N ARG A 65 6.08 0.43 -6.91
CA ARG A 65 6.52 0.82 -5.58
C ARG A 65 7.18 -0.33 -4.83
N LYS A 66 6.51 -1.49 -4.75
CA LYS A 66 7.05 -2.70 -4.10
C LYS A 66 8.38 -3.12 -4.73
N SER A 67 8.45 -3.14 -6.05
CA SER A 67 9.67 -3.50 -6.80
C SER A 67 10.83 -2.53 -6.54
N MET A 68 10.57 -1.22 -6.57
CA MET A 68 11.56 -0.17 -6.31
C MET A 68 12.10 -0.26 -4.88
N VAL A 69 11.21 -0.29 -3.89
CA VAL A 69 11.56 -0.37 -2.46
C VAL A 69 12.29 -1.69 -2.17
N SER A 70 11.86 -2.80 -2.77
CA SER A 70 12.52 -4.09 -2.63
C SER A 70 13.96 -4.05 -3.14
N LYS A 71 14.18 -3.43 -4.30
CA LYS A 71 15.52 -3.26 -4.87
C LYS A 71 16.42 -2.42 -3.97
N GLU A 72 15.90 -1.34 -3.40
CA GLU A 72 16.65 -0.45 -2.51
C GLU A 72 17.07 -1.13 -1.20
N ILE A 73 16.16 -1.88 -0.58
CA ILE A 73 16.37 -2.46 0.76
C ILE A 73 17.11 -3.80 0.69
N PHE A 74 16.79 -4.63 -0.31
CA PHE A 74 17.27 -6.01 -0.41
C PHE A 74 18.24 -6.24 -1.57
N GLY A 75 18.45 -5.24 -2.44
CA GLY A 75 19.27 -5.38 -3.65
C GLY A 75 18.60 -6.20 -4.77
N SER A 76 17.34 -6.62 -4.59
CA SER A 76 16.60 -7.47 -5.51
C SER A 76 15.18 -6.94 -5.75
N VAL A 77 14.79 -6.83 -7.01
CA VAL A 77 13.45 -6.35 -7.42
C VAL A 77 12.32 -7.32 -7.05
N ASN A 78 12.63 -8.58 -6.73
CA ASN A 78 11.63 -9.62 -6.50
C ASN A 78 11.62 -10.18 -5.08
N GLU A 79 12.51 -9.71 -4.20
CA GLU A 79 12.59 -10.21 -2.81
C GLU A 79 11.26 -10.05 -2.08
N PHE A 80 10.55 -8.95 -2.35
CA PHE A 80 9.23 -8.69 -1.77
C PHE A 80 8.24 -9.83 -1.99
N LYS A 81 8.32 -10.57 -3.12
CA LYS A 81 7.38 -11.66 -3.42
C LYS A 81 7.52 -12.83 -2.46
N GLN A 82 8.71 -13.06 -1.91
CA GLN A 82 8.93 -14.07 -0.87
C GLN A 82 8.60 -13.49 0.50
N LEU A 83 9.04 -12.26 0.76
CA LEU A 83 8.81 -11.57 2.02
C LEU A 83 7.31 -11.43 2.34
N GLU A 84 6.48 -11.09 1.36
CA GLU A 84 5.03 -10.91 1.54
C GLU A 84 4.26 -12.22 1.68
N LYS A 85 4.88 -13.36 1.34
CA LYS A 85 4.33 -14.69 1.64
C LYS A 85 4.62 -15.13 3.06
N ASP A 86 5.50 -14.43 3.77
CA ASP A 86 5.70 -14.67 5.18
C ASP A 86 4.46 -14.24 5.96
N LYS A 87 3.90 -15.20 6.71
CA LYS A 87 2.64 -15.01 7.43
C LYS A 87 2.65 -13.81 8.39
N ASP A 88 3.75 -13.57 9.10
CA ASP A 88 3.79 -12.47 10.07
C ASP A 88 3.87 -11.12 9.36
N VAL A 89 4.59 -11.07 8.23
CA VAL A 89 4.68 -9.88 7.38
C VAL A 89 3.36 -9.58 6.67
N GLU A 90 2.70 -10.59 6.11
CA GLU A 90 1.37 -10.48 5.49
C GLU A 90 0.36 -9.91 6.50
N LEU A 91 0.33 -10.46 7.72
CA LEU A 91 -0.55 -9.98 8.79
C LEU A 91 -0.24 -8.53 9.18
N LEU A 92 1.04 -8.15 9.25
CA LEU A 92 1.45 -6.77 9.52
C LEU A 92 1.00 -5.81 8.42
N ILE A 93 1.21 -6.17 7.16
CA ILE A 93 0.77 -5.38 5.99
C ILE A 93 -0.75 -5.19 6.05
N GLY A 94 -1.49 -6.28 6.25
CA GLY A 94 -2.95 -6.24 6.39
C GLY A 94 -3.39 -5.32 7.54
N LYS A 95 -2.73 -5.40 8.70
CA LYS A 95 -3.03 -4.54 9.86
C LYS A 95 -2.79 -3.07 9.57
N ILE A 96 -1.67 -2.73 8.92
CA ILE A 96 -1.33 -1.35 8.57
C ILE A 96 -2.34 -0.78 7.58
N CYS A 97 -2.65 -1.52 6.51
CA CYS A 97 -3.67 -1.12 5.54
C CYS A 97 -5.05 -0.94 6.19
N GLN A 98 -5.42 -1.80 7.15
CA GLN A 98 -6.69 -1.66 7.89
C GLN A 98 -6.75 -0.39 8.73
N ILE A 99 -5.65 -0.01 9.39
CA ILE A 99 -5.60 1.14 10.30
C ILE A 99 -5.55 2.46 9.55
N GLN A 100 -4.75 2.55 8.49
CA GLN A 100 -4.49 3.84 7.83
C GLN A 100 -5.45 4.13 6.67
N LEU A 101 -5.99 3.10 6.02
CA LEU A 101 -6.85 3.27 4.85
C LEU A 101 -8.32 3.14 5.26
N THR A 102 -9.16 3.98 4.67
CA THR A 102 -10.61 3.78 4.68
C THR A 102 -11.01 2.59 3.81
N ALA A 103 -12.25 2.12 3.93
CA ALA A 103 -12.77 1.05 3.08
C ALA A 103 -12.68 1.40 1.57
N LYS A 104 -12.97 2.66 1.20
CA LYS A 104 -12.87 3.13 -0.18
C LYS A 104 -11.43 3.23 -0.67
N GLU A 105 -10.50 3.67 0.16
CA GLU A 105 -9.08 3.71 -0.19
C GLU A 105 -8.49 2.30 -0.36
N ARG A 106 -8.91 1.32 0.47
CA ARG A 106 -8.54 -0.09 0.25
C ARG A 106 -9.11 -0.64 -1.06
N LEU A 107 -10.35 -0.29 -1.39
CA LEU A 107 -10.95 -0.67 -2.66
C LEU A 107 -10.19 -0.05 -3.84
N LEU A 108 -9.83 1.24 -3.74
CA LEU A 108 -9.03 1.94 -4.75
C LEU A 108 -7.68 1.25 -4.96
N GLN A 109 -6.99 0.88 -3.88
CA GLN A 109 -5.72 0.16 -3.96
C GLN A 109 -5.90 -1.20 -4.66
N GLY A 110 -6.91 -1.98 -4.29
CA GLY A 110 -7.17 -3.29 -4.93
C GLY A 110 -7.49 -3.18 -6.42
N VAL A 111 -8.23 -2.14 -6.82
CA VAL A 111 -8.48 -1.86 -8.25
C VAL A 111 -7.19 -1.47 -8.98
N SER A 112 -6.35 -0.64 -8.37
CA SER A 112 -5.04 -0.26 -8.95
C SER A 112 -4.10 -1.46 -9.12
N GLU A 113 -4.02 -2.33 -8.11
CA GLU A 113 -3.26 -3.59 -8.19
C GLU A 113 -3.77 -4.47 -9.34
N LYS A 114 -5.09 -4.55 -9.53
CA LYS A 114 -5.67 -5.31 -10.64
C LYS A 114 -5.37 -4.70 -12.01
N ILE A 115 -5.38 -3.37 -12.12
CA ILE A 115 -5.00 -2.67 -13.35
C ILE A 115 -3.55 -2.99 -13.72
N GLU A 116 -2.63 -2.99 -12.74
CA GLU A 116 -1.24 -3.36 -12.98
C GLU A 116 -1.07 -4.80 -13.48
N GLU A 117 -1.78 -5.76 -12.88
CA GLU A 117 -1.77 -7.15 -13.38
C GLU A 117 -2.15 -7.23 -14.86
N TYR A 118 -3.16 -6.45 -15.28
CA TYR A 118 -3.57 -6.37 -16.69
C TYR A 118 -2.51 -5.69 -17.56
N LEU A 119 -1.86 -4.63 -17.07
CA LEU A 119 -0.78 -3.96 -17.79
C LEU A 119 0.43 -4.88 -17.99
N ASP A 120 0.81 -5.64 -16.96
CA ASP A 120 1.91 -6.60 -17.04
C ASP A 120 1.57 -7.75 -17.99
N PHE A 121 0.35 -8.30 -17.89
CA PHE A 121 -0.15 -9.28 -18.87
C PHE A 121 -0.08 -8.76 -20.30
N LEU A 122 -0.52 -7.52 -20.55
CA LEU A 122 -0.50 -6.92 -21.90
C LEU A 122 0.91 -6.63 -22.41
N LYS A 123 1.86 -6.26 -21.54
CA LYS A 123 3.26 -6.06 -21.91
C LYS A 123 3.94 -7.36 -22.34
N ASP A 124 3.64 -8.45 -21.63
CA ASP A 124 4.29 -9.75 -21.85
C ASP A 124 3.62 -10.57 -22.96
N THR A 125 2.36 -10.27 -23.30
CA THR A 125 1.60 -11.02 -24.30
C THR A 125 1.94 -10.61 -25.73
N LYS A 126 2.51 -11.55 -26.50
CA LYS A 126 2.63 -11.39 -27.96
C LYS A 126 1.28 -11.64 -28.63
N ILE A 127 0.82 -10.66 -29.41
CA ILE A 127 -0.42 -10.76 -30.17
C ILE A 127 -0.21 -11.62 -31.40
N SER A 128 -1.11 -12.57 -31.63
CA SER A 128 -1.14 -13.47 -32.76
C SER A 128 -2.58 -13.61 -33.28
N LYS A 129 -2.75 -14.22 -34.46
CA LYS A 129 -4.09 -14.49 -35.00
C LYS A 129 -4.93 -15.39 -34.08
N SER A 130 -4.31 -16.24 -33.26
CA SER A 130 -5.04 -17.18 -32.40
C SER A 130 -5.49 -16.60 -31.06
N ASN A 131 -4.97 -15.46 -30.62
CA ASN A 131 -5.29 -14.85 -29.32
C ASN A 131 -5.74 -13.37 -29.41
N HIS A 132 -5.81 -12.80 -30.61
CA HIS A 132 -6.12 -11.37 -30.77
C HIS A 132 -7.49 -10.96 -30.21
N GLU A 133 -8.51 -11.81 -30.30
CA GLU A 133 -9.85 -11.54 -29.75
C GLU A 133 -9.81 -11.49 -28.21
N ASP A 134 -9.14 -12.46 -27.57
CA ASP A 134 -8.98 -12.52 -26.11
C ASP A 134 -8.19 -11.32 -25.59
N VAL A 135 -7.13 -10.92 -26.29
CA VAL A 135 -6.36 -9.71 -25.95
C VAL A 135 -7.22 -8.46 -26.10
N ALA A 136 -8.01 -8.34 -27.17
CA ALA A 136 -8.91 -7.21 -27.37
C ALA A 136 -10.01 -7.14 -26.27
N ALA A 137 -10.57 -8.28 -25.89
CA ALA A 137 -11.52 -8.37 -24.77
C ALA A 137 -10.87 -7.96 -23.44
N THR A 138 -9.62 -8.38 -23.20
CA THR A 138 -8.84 -8.01 -22.01
C THR A 138 -8.61 -6.49 -21.95
N ILE A 139 -8.23 -5.86 -23.06
CA ILE A 139 -8.07 -4.40 -23.17
C ILE A 139 -9.40 -3.68 -22.88
N LYS A 140 -10.52 -4.20 -23.39
CA LYS A 140 -11.85 -3.63 -23.12
C LYS A 140 -12.18 -3.70 -21.63
N ASN A 141 -11.92 -4.83 -20.98
CA ASN A 141 -12.13 -4.99 -19.54
C ASN A 141 -11.23 -4.04 -18.72
N SER A 142 -9.99 -3.80 -19.15
CA SER A 142 -9.11 -2.79 -18.53
C SER A 142 -9.72 -1.39 -18.53
N ASN A 143 -10.42 -1.00 -19.61
CA ASN A 143 -11.09 0.31 -19.66
C ASN A 143 -12.24 0.42 -18.65
N GLU A 144 -12.96 -0.67 -18.38
CA GLU A 144 -13.99 -0.70 -17.35
C GLU A 144 -13.38 -0.57 -15.95
N LEU A 145 -12.24 -1.23 -15.69
CA LEU A 145 -11.50 -1.06 -14.44
C LEU A 145 -10.97 0.37 -14.25
N LEU A 146 -10.48 1.03 -15.31
CA LEU A 146 -10.05 2.43 -15.25
C LEU A 146 -11.20 3.36 -14.89
N LYS A 147 -12.38 3.18 -15.50
CA LYS A 147 -13.58 3.96 -15.15
C LYS A 147 -14.01 3.74 -13.70
N LEU A 148 -13.93 2.50 -13.21
CA LEU A 148 -14.22 2.17 -11.82
C LEU A 148 -13.22 2.87 -10.89
N ARG A 149 -11.92 2.84 -11.21
CA ARG A 149 -10.86 3.54 -10.47
C ARG A 149 -11.18 5.04 -10.36
N ASP A 150 -11.45 5.71 -11.48
CA ASP A 150 -11.76 7.15 -11.51
C ASP A 150 -12.99 7.49 -10.64
N THR A 151 -13.99 6.60 -10.65
CA THR A 151 -15.20 6.76 -9.84
C THR A 151 -14.88 6.66 -8.35
N ILE A 152 -14.11 5.65 -7.94
CA ILE A 152 -13.72 5.47 -6.54
C ILE A 152 -12.81 6.62 -6.09
N GLU A 153 -11.88 7.07 -6.92
CA GLU A 153 -10.98 8.17 -6.61
C GLU A 153 -11.76 9.47 -6.36
N LYS A 154 -12.74 9.81 -7.21
CA LYS A 154 -13.65 10.94 -6.98
C LYS A 154 -14.38 10.82 -5.64
N GLN A 155 -14.91 9.64 -5.33
CA GLN A 155 -15.60 9.39 -4.06
C GLN A 155 -14.68 9.50 -2.83
N VAL A 156 -13.42 9.09 -2.94
CA VAL A 156 -12.41 9.26 -1.89
C VAL A 156 -12.09 10.74 -1.69
N LEU A 157 -11.93 11.50 -2.77
CA LEU A 157 -11.69 12.95 -2.73
C LEU A 157 -12.87 13.72 -2.10
N GLU A 158 -14.09 13.39 -2.49
CA GLU A 158 -15.31 14.00 -1.93
C GLU A 158 -15.45 13.71 -0.43
N GLN A 159 -15.14 12.47 0.00
CA GLN A 159 -15.16 12.12 1.42
C GLN A 159 -14.09 12.88 2.21
N LYS A 160 -12.89 13.08 1.65
CA LYS A 160 -11.85 13.90 2.28
C LYS A 160 -12.30 15.36 2.42
N LYS A 161 -12.93 15.93 1.39
CA LYS A 161 -13.48 17.29 1.42
C LYS A 161 -14.61 17.43 2.44
N SER A 162 -15.55 16.49 2.52
CA SER A 162 -16.66 16.56 3.47
C SER A 162 -16.18 16.48 4.93
N MET A 163 -15.15 15.67 5.20
CA MET A 163 -14.50 15.62 6.52
C MET A 163 -13.80 16.93 6.90
N GLN A 164 -13.30 17.69 5.92
CA GLN A 164 -12.61 18.97 6.14
C GLN A 164 -13.58 20.12 6.41
N VAL A 165 -14.77 20.10 5.82
CA VAL A 165 -15.78 21.18 5.98
C VAL A 165 -16.56 21.06 7.30
N GLY A 166 -16.65 19.87 7.90
CA GLY A 166 -17.30 19.68 9.20
C GLY A 166 -16.52 20.19 10.43
N GLY A 167 -15.27 20.64 10.26
CA GLY A 167 -14.44 21.22 11.32
C GLY A 167 -14.48 22.74 11.41
N GLY A 168 -15.26 23.40 10.55
CA GLY A 168 -15.39 24.86 10.48
C GLY A 168 -16.50 25.38 11.40
N GLU A 169 -16.10 26.03 12.49
CA GLU A 169 -16.86 27.02 13.25
C GLU A 169 -18.27 26.63 13.72
N SER A 170 -18.33 26.01 14.91
CA SER A 170 -19.39 26.34 15.88
C SER A 170 -19.17 27.76 16.42
N LYS A 171 -19.22 28.79 15.55
CA LYS A 171 -19.49 30.15 16.01
C LYS A 171 -20.97 30.20 16.33
N LEU A 172 -21.25 29.92 17.60
CA LEU A 172 -22.22 30.60 18.44
C LEU A 172 -23.00 31.67 17.67
N PHE A 173 -24.12 31.27 17.09
CA PHE A 173 -25.19 32.20 16.81
C PHE A 173 -26.11 32.21 18.03
N GLU A 174 -26.36 33.44 18.48
CA GLU A 174 -27.47 33.92 19.32
C GLU A 174 -27.27 33.90 20.84
N GLY A 175 -26.86 35.07 21.33
CA GLY A 175 -27.03 35.60 22.68
C GLY A 175 -26.96 37.12 22.63
#